data_AF-A0A843EF73-F1
#
_entry.id   AF-A0A843EF73-F1
#
_cell.length_a   1.000
_cell.length_b   1.000
_cell.length_c   1.000
_cell.angle_alpha   90.00
_cell.angle_beta   90.00
_cell.angle_gamma   90.00
#
_symmetry.space_group_name_H-M   'P 1'
#
loop_
_entity.id
_entity.type
_entity.pdbx_description
1 polymer ?
#
loop_
_entity_poly.entity_id
_entity_poly.type
_entity_poly.pdbx_seq_one_letter_code
_entity_poly.pdbx_strand_id
1 'polypeptide(L)'
;TCEARIATVNDDNEMREKVAKLWSELNGVEISPEMINFVGCRIDGVKTPFCDSICPIRQCASARKYETCADCVELEECEKVKMIHMNNIDALKNLKNLK
;
A
#
# COMPACT_ATOMS: atom_id res chain seq x y z
N THR A 1 -10.84 -7.39 4.87
CA THR A 1 -10.92 -7.60 3.41
C THR A 1 -10.78 -6.26 2.71
N CYS A 2 -10.11 -6.17 1.55
CA CYS A 2 -9.85 -4.89 0.85
C CYS A 2 -10.58 -4.86 -0.51
N GLU A 3 -11.51 -3.93 -0.67
CA GLU A 3 -12.35 -3.79 -1.87
C GLU A 3 -11.53 -3.44 -3.11
N ALA A 4 -10.58 -2.52 -3.02
CA ALA A 4 -9.67 -2.18 -4.13
C ALA A 4 -8.96 -3.43 -4.70
N ARG A 5 -8.51 -4.33 -3.81
CA ARG A 5 -7.89 -5.59 -4.22
C ARG A 5 -8.90 -6.54 -4.84
N ILE A 6 -10.10 -6.68 -4.27
CA ILE A 6 -11.16 -7.53 -4.83
C ILE A 6 -11.51 -7.04 -6.24
N ALA A 7 -11.71 -5.73 -6.41
CA ALA A 7 -12.03 -5.11 -7.68
C ALA A 7 -10.94 -5.37 -8.72
N THR A 8 -9.67 -5.24 -8.33
CA THR A 8 -8.53 -5.54 -9.21
C THR A 8 -8.50 -7.02 -9.64
N VAL A 9 -8.69 -7.95 -8.70
CA VAL A 9 -8.61 -9.40 -8.97
C VAL A 9 -9.78 -9.90 -9.80
N ASN A 10 -10.98 -9.36 -9.58
CA ASN A 10 -12.20 -9.78 -10.26
C ASN A 10 -12.50 -8.97 -11.53
N ASP A 11 -11.64 -8.00 -11.85
CA ASP A 11 -11.86 -7.02 -12.93
C ASP A 11 -13.22 -6.31 -12.85
N ASP A 12 -13.61 -5.94 -11.63
CA ASP A 12 -14.93 -5.37 -11.32
C ASP A 12 -14.90 -3.83 -11.41
N ASN A 13 -15.34 -3.30 -12.56
CA ASN A 13 -15.35 -1.86 -12.82
C ASN A 13 -16.33 -1.09 -11.94
N GLU A 14 -17.50 -1.66 -11.61
CA GLU A 14 -18.48 -0.99 -10.75
C GLU A 14 -17.91 -0.82 -9.33
N MET A 15 -17.18 -1.82 -8.84
CA MET A 15 -16.48 -1.72 -7.56
C MET A 15 -15.31 -0.72 -7.61
N ARG A 16 -14.56 -0.66 -8.72
CA ARG A 16 -13.50 0.35 -8.91
C ARG A 16 -14.06 1.77 -8.80
N GLU A 17 -15.19 2.05 -9.44
CA GLU A 17 -15.87 3.35 -9.35
C GLU A 17 -16.27 3.72 -7.92
N LYS A 18 -16.87 2.77 -7.18
CA LYS A 18 -17.26 2.99 -5.78
C LYS A 18 -16.07 3.29 -4.87
N VAL A 19 -15.00 2.52 -5.02
CA VAL A 19 -13.76 2.70 -4.25
C VAL A 19 -13.10 4.03 -4.61
N ALA A 20 -13.00 4.35 -5.90
CA ALA A 20 -12.41 5.59 -6.40
C ALA A 20 -13.13 6.83 -5.85
N LYS A 21 -14.48 6.82 -5.85
CA LYS A 21 -15.29 7.88 -5.26
C LYS A 21 -15.03 8.04 -3.76
N LEU A 22 -15.10 6.95 -3.00
CA LEU A 22 -14.86 6.98 -1.55
C LEU A 22 -13.46 7.51 -1.22
N TRP A 23 -12.44 7.02 -1.93
CA TRP A 23 -11.07 7.44 -1.68
C TRP A 23 -10.84 8.90 -2.09
N SER A 24 -11.52 9.37 -3.13
CA SER A 24 -11.48 10.79 -3.51
C SER A 24 -12.02 11.68 -2.39
N GLU A 25 -13.16 11.31 -1.81
CA GLU A 25 -13.79 12.03 -0.70
C GLU A 25 -12.89 12.03 0.56
N LEU A 26 -12.28 10.89 0.90
CA LEU A 26 -11.41 10.77 2.08
C LEU A 26 -10.10 11.55 1.96
N ASN A 27 -9.58 11.72 0.73
CA ASN A 27 -8.28 12.34 0.50
C ASN A 27 -8.36 13.77 -0.07
N GLY A 28 -9.55 14.24 -0.44
CA GLY A 28 -9.75 15.57 -1.01
C GLY A 28 -9.08 15.77 -2.38
N VAL A 29 -8.84 14.68 -3.11
CA VAL A 29 -8.21 14.68 -4.44
C VAL A 29 -8.99 13.76 -5.36
N GLU A 30 -8.97 14.03 -6.67
CA GLU A 30 -9.62 13.14 -7.64
C GLU A 30 -8.80 11.86 -7.81
N ILE A 31 -9.45 10.72 -7.55
CA ILE A 31 -8.93 9.37 -7.80
C ILE A 31 -9.86 8.73 -8.83
N SER A 32 -9.29 8.34 -9.96
CA SER A 32 -10.02 7.69 -11.06
C SER A 32 -10.17 6.18 -10.82
N PRO A 33 -11.21 5.52 -11.38
CA PRO A 33 -11.38 4.07 -11.31
C PRO A 33 -10.16 3.29 -11.85
N GLU A 34 -9.47 3.82 -12.86
CA GLU A 34 -8.27 3.22 -13.47
C GLU A 34 -7.10 3.16 -12.47
N MET A 35 -7.04 4.10 -11.52
CA MET A 35 -6.05 4.06 -10.43
C MET A 35 -6.34 2.95 -9.42
N ILE A 36 -7.55 2.39 -9.40
CA ILE A 36 -7.96 1.23 -8.58
C ILE A 36 -7.71 -0.08 -9.34
N ASN A 37 -6.49 -0.23 -9.89
CA ASN A 37 -6.08 -1.43 -10.62
C ASN A 37 -4.59 -1.76 -10.36
N PHE A 38 -4.25 -2.15 -9.14
CA PHE A 38 -2.86 -2.32 -8.70
C PHE A 38 -2.63 -3.59 -7.89
N VAL A 39 -1.41 -4.14 -7.98
CA VAL A 39 -1.05 -5.46 -7.40
C VAL A 39 -0.40 -5.38 -6.02
N GLY A 40 -0.37 -4.18 -5.43
CA GLY A 40 0.30 -3.91 -4.16
C GLY A 40 1.79 -3.59 -4.34
N CYS A 41 2.47 -3.33 -3.22
CA CYS A 41 3.82 -2.74 -3.23
C CYS A 41 4.96 -3.71 -3.56
N ARG A 42 4.80 -5.01 -3.23
CA ARG A 42 5.85 -6.05 -3.33
C ARG A 42 5.83 -6.85 -4.63
N ILE A 43 4.66 -6.99 -5.23
CA ILE A 43 4.47 -7.79 -6.45
C ILE A 43 4.84 -6.91 -7.64
N ASP A 44 5.57 -7.42 -8.62
CA ASP A 44 5.82 -6.71 -9.87
C ASP A 44 4.51 -6.45 -10.63
N GLY A 45 4.38 -5.26 -11.22
CA GLY A 45 3.18 -4.86 -11.96
C GLY A 45 2.65 -3.50 -11.53
N VAL A 46 1.41 -3.20 -11.91
CA VAL A 46 0.81 -1.87 -11.78
C VAL A 46 0.76 -1.41 -10.31
N LYS A 47 1.11 -0.14 -10.11
CA LYS A 47 1.09 0.57 -8.82
C LYS A 47 0.16 1.77 -8.94
N THR A 48 -0.39 2.21 -7.80
CA THR A 48 -1.00 3.53 -7.75
C THR A 48 0.07 4.61 -8.01
N PRO A 49 -0.28 5.79 -8.54
CA PRO A 49 0.69 6.88 -8.74
C PRO A 49 1.47 7.23 -7.47
N PHE A 50 0.81 7.16 -6.31
CA PHE A 50 1.45 7.36 -5.02
C PHE A 50 2.50 6.29 -4.71
N CYS A 51 2.15 5.01 -4.81
CA CYS A 51 3.08 3.91 -4.54
C CYS A 51 4.23 3.86 -5.56
N ASP A 52 3.96 4.26 -6.79
CA ASP A 52 4.96 4.25 -7.85
C ASP A 52 6.08 5.27 -7.59
N SER A 53 5.69 6.52 -7.33
CA SER A 53 6.62 7.66 -7.37
C SER A 53 6.77 8.45 -6.07
N ILE A 54 5.86 8.31 -5.09
CA ILE A 54 5.78 9.22 -3.93
C ILE A 54 6.05 8.50 -2.61
N CYS A 55 5.64 7.24 -2.48
CA CYS A 55 5.67 6.50 -1.21
C CYS A 55 7.12 6.34 -0.67
N PRO A 56 7.50 7.03 0.43
CA PRO A 56 8.88 7.02 0.93
C PRO A 56 9.27 5.67 1.55
N ILE A 57 8.28 4.90 2.03
CA ILE A 57 8.51 3.55 2.56
C ILE A 57 8.93 2.61 1.43
N ARG A 58 8.19 2.60 0.32
CA ARG A 58 8.49 1.72 -0.82
C ARG A 58 9.82 2.11 -1.46
N GLN A 59 10.07 3.39 -1.67
CA GLN A 59 11.36 3.88 -2.19
C GLN A 59 12.52 3.44 -1.30
N CYS A 60 12.35 3.51 0.03
CA CYS A 60 13.36 3.04 0.98
C CYS A 60 13.63 1.53 0.85
N ALA A 61 12.58 0.70 0.86
CA ALA A 61 12.71 -0.75 0.75
C ALA A 61 13.37 -1.14 -0.58
N SER A 62 12.95 -0.52 -1.68
CA SER A 62 13.52 -0.75 -3.01
C SER A 62 15.00 -0.35 -3.09
N ALA A 63 15.38 0.81 -2.57
CA ALA A 63 16.77 1.28 -2.57
C ALA A 63 17.69 0.36 -1.75
N ARG A 64 17.18 -0.21 -0.66
CA ARG A 64 17.89 -1.17 0.20
C ARG A 64 17.81 -2.62 -0.30
N LYS A 65 17.05 -2.87 -1.37
CA LYS A 65 16.78 -4.22 -1.90
C LYS A 65 16.16 -5.17 -0.87
N TYR A 66 15.30 -4.63 -0.01
CA TYR A 66 14.52 -5.43 0.92
C TYR A 66 13.30 -6.03 0.21
N GLU A 67 13.01 -7.30 0.50
CA GLU A 67 11.79 -7.95 0.03
C GLU A 67 10.59 -7.43 0.83
N THR A 68 10.81 -7.16 2.12
CA THR A 68 9.82 -6.58 3.02
C THR A 68 10.47 -5.65 4.02
N CYS A 69 9.69 -4.74 4.61
CA CYS A 69 10.18 -3.91 5.71
C CYS A 69 10.62 -4.76 6.92
N ALA A 70 10.21 -6.03 7.01
CA ALA A 70 10.67 -6.96 8.04
C ALA A 70 12.18 -7.25 7.97
N ASP A 71 12.80 -7.08 6.81
CA ASP A 71 14.25 -7.24 6.61
C ASP A 71 15.06 -6.08 7.22
N CYS A 72 14.39 -4.99 7.62
CA CYS A 72 15.04 -3.88 8.29
C CYS A 72 15.40 -4.24 9.73
N VAL A 73 16.68 -4.12 10.08
CA VAL A 73 17.16 -4.36 11.46
C VAL A 73 16.62 -3.32 12.45
N GLU A 74 16.28 -2.13 11.97
CA GLU A 74 15.72 -1.01 12.75
C GLU A 74 14.18 -1.01 12.73
N LEU A 75 13.51 -2.12 12.40
CA LEU A 75 12.04 -2.16 12.17
C LEU A 75 11.23 -1.53 13.31
N GLU A 76 11.63 -1.74 14.57
CA GLU A 76 10.88 -1.28 15.74
C GLU A 76 10.97 0.24 15.91
N GLU A 77 12.12 0.83 15.59
CA GLU A 77 12.40 2.26 15.69
C GLU A 77 12.27 2.99 14.33
N CYS A 78 11.96 2.30 13.23
CA CYS A 78 11.97 2.88 11.90
C CYS A 78 10.83 3.88 11.70
N GLU A 79 11.16 5.18 11.77
CA GLU A 79 10.21 6.29 11.63
C GLU A 79 9.39 6.26 10.32
N LYS A 80 9.95 5.73 9.22
CA LYS A 80 9.24 5.62 7.93
C LYS A 80 8.00 4.73 8.02
N VAL A 81 8.12 3.57 8.67
CA VAL A 81 7.00 2.62 8.82
C VAL A 81 6.20 2.85 10.10
N LYS A 82 6.77 3.55 11.07
CA LYS A 82 6.11 3.92 12.33
C LYS A 82 4.82 4.72 12.09
N MET A 83 4.79 5.56 11.05
CA MET A 83 3.56 6.25 10.61
C MET A 83 2.39 5.30 10.32
N ILE A 84 2.67 4.07 9.87
CA ILE A 84 1.65 3.02 9.67
C ILE A 84 1.38 2.29 10.98
N HIS A 85 2.43 1.85 11.67
CA HIS A 85 2.29 1.00 12.87
C HIS A 85 1.61 1.71 14.05
N MET A 86 1.79 3.03 14.16
CA MET A 86 1.12 3.83 15.19
C MET A 86 -0.41 3.87 14.99
N ASN A 87 -0.87 3.79 13.75
CA ASN A 87 -2.30 3.79 13.42
C ASN A 87 -2.88 2.37 13.33
N ASN A 88 -2.04 1.35 13.18
CA ASN A 88 -2.44 -0.04 13.12
C ASN A 88 -1.34 -0.95 13.69
N ILE A 89 -1.51 -1.32 14.97
CA ILE A 89 -0.52 -2.14 15.68
C ILE A 89 -0.33 -3.53 15.04
N ASP A 90 -1.37 -4.06 14.39
CA ASP A 90 -1.29 -5.37 13.74
C ASP A 90 -0.39 -5.34 12.51
N ALA A 91 -0.17 -4.18 11.89
CA ALA A 91 0.80 -4.03 10.80
C ALA A 91 2.23 -4.37 11.27
N LEU A 92 2.63 -3.90 12.46
CA LEU A 92 3.92 -4.25 13.05
C LEU A 92 4.00 -5.74 13.42
N LYS A 93 2.94 -6.27 14.06
CA LYS A 93 2.89 -7.70 14.43
C LYS A 93 3.05 -8.58 13.20
N ASN A 94 2.35 -8.27 12.11
CA ASN A 94 2.44 -9.00 10.86
C ASN A 94 3.86 -9.00 10.30
N LEU A 95 4.57 -7.86 10.32
CA LEU A 95 5.97 -7.81 9.88
C LEU A 95 6.91 -8.63 10.77
N LYS A 96 6.71 -8.59 12.10
CA LYS A 96 7.50 -9.41 13.03
C LYS A 96 7.28 -10.91 12.83
N ASN A 97 6.08 -11.32 12.40
CA ASN A 97 5.74 -12.71 12.12
C ASN A 97 6.24 -13.23 10.75
N LEU A 98 6.84 -12.39 9.92
CA LEU A 98 7.49 -12.82 8.67
C LEU A 98 8.92 -13.32 8.88
N LYS A 99 9.46 -13.16 10.09
CA LYS A 99 10.78 -13.67 10.49
C LYS A 99 10.69 -15.10 11.00
#